data_AF-A0A4U7EKL0-F1
#
_entry.id   AF-A0A4U7EKL0-F1
#
_cell.length_a   1.000
_cell.length_b   1.000
_cell.length_c   1.000
_cell.angle_alpha   90.00
_cell.angle_beta   90.00
_cell.angle_gamma   90.00
#
_symmetry.space_group_name_H-M   'P 1'
#
loop_
_entity.id
_entity.type
_entity.pdbx_description
1 polymer ?
#
loop_
_entity_poly.entity_id
_entity_poly.type
_entity_poly.pdbx_seq_one_letter_code
_entity_poly.pdbx_strand_id
1 'polypeptide(L)'
;VVHVDSPYLDRYLRLKRLQALIAGDLLDDGHVAVQDESAGLVVRLLDPQPGETLIDGCAAPGGKAMHAAACMEGTGTIYAVDRDEQRLERVVTAAEAQGASEMVEVETADLRAWAAGPKPPQGDRVLLDVPCTGMGVLAKRAGLRWRRSMEDLEEMAELQDELL
;
A
#
# COMPACT_ATOMS: atom_id res chain seq x y z
N VAL A 1 14.11 15.57 21.03
CA VAL A 1 14.12 14.75 19.80
C VAL A 1 12.70 14.27 19.54
N VAL A 2 11.99 14.95 18.65
CA VAL A 2 10.56 14.68 18.33
C VAL A 2 10.43 13.47 17.40
N HIS A 3 11.44 13.27 16.53
CA HIS A 3 11.60 12.15 15.64
C HIS A 3 13.04 11.62 15.66
N VAL A 4 13.24 10.37 15.25
CA VAL A 4 14.54 9.82 14.86
C VAL A 4 14.42 9.25 13.46
N ASP A 5 15.51 9.24 12.70
CA ASP A 5 15.49 8.67 11.35
C ASP A 5 15.32 7.16 11.42
N SER A 6 14.70 6.59 10.39
CA SER A 6 14.70 5.14 10.22
C SER A 6 16.13 4.64 9.97
N PRO A 7 16.59 3.58 10.66
CA PRO A 7 17.87 2.95 10.35
C PRO A 7 17.80 2.08 9.08
N TYR A 8 16.63 1.95 8.45
CA TYR A 8 16.41 1.03 7.33
C TYR A 8 15.98 1.71 6.03
N LEU A 9 15.37 2.90 6.13
CA LEU A 9 14.73 3.59 5.01
C LEU A 9 15.07 5.08 5.02
N ASP A 10 15.66 5.58 3.94
CA ASP A 10 16.20 6.95 3.86
C ASP A 10 15.13 8.05 3.89
N ARG A 11 13.86 7.71 3.62
CA ARG A 11 12.72 8.63 3.56
C ARG A 11 11.71 8.46 4.72
N TYR A 12 12.12 7.80 5.80
CA TYR A 12 11.24 7.49 6.93
C TYR A 12 11.72 8.12 8.24
N LEU A 13 10.76 8.66 8.99
CA LEU A 13 10.97 9.19 10.34
C LEU A 13 10.15 8.41 11.36
N ARG A 14 10.77 8.01 12.46
CA ARG A 14 10.10 7.42 13.62
C ARG A 14 9.72 8.49 14.61
N LEU A 15 8.43 8.59 14.91
CA LEU A 15 7.89 9.57 15.85
C LEU A 15 7.52 8.92 17.16
N LYS A 16 7.80 9.62 18.28
CA LYS A 16 7.30 9.20 19.59
C LYS A 16 5.80 9.49 19.77
N ARG A 17 5.28 10.53 19.10
CA ARG A 17 3.90 11.01 19.19
C ARG A 17 3.46 11.58 17.85
N LEU A 18 2.30 11.15 17.37
CA LEU A 18 1.77 11.55 16.06
C LEU A 18 1.09 12.94 16.09
N GLN A 19 0.64 13.38 17.27
CA GLN A 19 -0.12 14.63 17.45
C GLN A 19 0.63 15.87 16.94
N ALA A 20 1.97 15.85 16.96
CA ALA A 20 2.79 16.96 16.48
C ALA A 20 2.73 17.13 14.95
N LEU A 21 2.52 16.04 14.19
CA LEU A 21 2.34 16.12 12.73
C LEU A 21 0.91 16.51 12.35
N ILE A 22 -0.08 15.99 13.07
CA ILE A 22 -1.50 16.28 12.80
C ILE A 22 -1.81 17.77 12.97
N ALA A 23 -1.09 18.47 13.85
CA ALA A 23 -1.31 19.90 14.12
C ALA A 23 -0.72 20.84 13.06
N GLY A 24 0.01 20.34 12.07
CA GLY A 24 0.78 21.15 11.13
C GLY A 24 0.38 21.01 9.67
N ASP A 25 -0.82 20.48 9.38
CA ASP A 25 -1.40 20.27 8.04
C ASP A 25 -0.57 19.42 7.05
N LEU A 26 0.65 19.00 7.41
CA LEU A 26 1.57 18.21 6.57
C LEU A 26 0.98 16.90 6.02
N LEU A 27 0.03 16.29 6.76
CA LEU A 27 -0.66 15.08 6.31
C LEU A 27 -1.72 15.40 5.25
N ASP A 28 -2.46 16.48 5.47
CA ASP A 28 -3.57 16.90 4.60
C ASP A 28 -3.02 17.51 3.29
N ASP A 29 -1.89 18.21 3.39
CA ASP A 29 -1.14 18.75 2.24
C ASP A 29 -0.33 17.67 1.48
N GLY A 30 -0.41 16.40 1.91
CA GLY A 30 0.27 15.27 1.24
C GLY A 30 1.80 15.28 1.35
N HIS A 31 2.39 16.15 2.17
CA HIS A 31 3.84 16.21 2.37
C HIS A 31 4.42 14.99 3.10
N VAL A 32 3.60 14.34 3.94
CA VAL A 32 3.97 13.13 4.67
C VAL A 32 2.80 12.15 4.71
N ALA A 33 3.11 10.87 4.87
CA ALA A 33 2.12 9.81 5.09
C ALA A 33 2.49 8.99 6.33
N VAL A 34 1.48 8.49 7.04
CA VAL A 34 1.69 7.59 8.18
C VAL A 34 1.75 6.15 7.67
N GLN A 35 2.93 5.55 7.73
CA GLN A 35 3.16 4.17 7.31
C GLN A 35 4.12 3.45 8.26
N ASP A 36 3.94 2.13 8.39
CA ASP A 36 4.89 1.29 9.11
C ASP A 36 6.16 1.08 8.28
N GLU A 37 7.33 1.08 8.92
CA GLU A 37 8.61 0.84 8.23
C GLU A 37 8.65 -0.52 7.53
N SER A 38 7.99 -1.55 8.08
CA SER A 38 7.93 -2.86 7.42
C SER A 38 7.25 -2.79 6.05
N ALA A 39 6.21 -1.96 5.90
CA ALA A 39 5.56 -1.74 4.62
C ALA A 39 6.46 -0.95 3.66
N GLY A 40 7.24 0.01 4.17
CA GLY A 40 8.23 0.73 3.38
C GLY A 40 9.36 -0.17 2.86
N LEU A 41 9.78 -1.17 3.65
CA LEU A 41 10.78 -2.14 3.24
C LEU A 41 10.31 -3.02 2.07
N VAL A 42 9.02 -3.33 1.99
CA VAL A 42 8.45 -4.06 0.84
C VAL A 42 8.61 -3.24 -0.44
N VAL A 43 8.31 -1.94 -0.41
CA VAL A 43 8.48 -1.06 -1.58
C VAL A 43 9.96 -0.91 -1.94
N ARG A 44 10.85 -0.84 -0.94
CA ARG A 44 12.30 -0.83 -1.19
C ARG A 44 12.80 -2.12 -1.84
N LEU A 45 12.26 -3.27 -1.45
CA LEU A 45 12.59 -4.56 -2.07
C LEU A 45 12.05 -4.66 -3.49
N LEU A 46 10.84 -4.13 -3.72
CA LEU A 46 10.22 -4.04 -5.03
C LEU A 46 11.04 -3.15 -5.97
N ASP A 47 11.67 -2.10 -5.46
CA ASP A 47 12.59 -1.19 -6.18
C ASP A 47 11.98 -0.57 -7.46
N PRO A 48 10.79 0.06 -7.40
CA PRO A 48 10.15 0.64 -8.59
C PRO A 48 10.96 1.83 -9.15
N GLN A 49 11.15 1.85 -10.47
CA GLN A 49 11.95 2.85 -11.16
C GLN A 49 11.08 3.86 -11.92
N PRO A 50 11.57 5.10 -12.08
CA PRO A 50 10.91 6.10 -12.92
C PRO A 50 10.57 5.59 -14.33
N GLY A 51 9.32 5.78 -14.75
CA GLY A 51 8.82 5.41 -16.07
C GLY A 51 8.33 3.97 -16.23
N GLU A 52 8.46 3.13 -15.19
CA GLU A 52 7.94 1.76 -15.20
C GLU A 52 6.40 1.72 -15.06
N THR A 53 5.83 0.58 -15.44
CA THR A 53 4.46 0.21 -15.11
C THR A 53 4.46 -0.72 -13.90
N LEU A 54 3.82 -0.29 -12.81
CA LEU A 54 3.61 -1.07 -11.59
C LEU A 54 2.14 -1.50 -11.49
N ILE A 55 1.90 -2.75 -11.10
CA ILE A 55 0.59 -3.24 -10.70
C ILE A 55 0.59 -3.47 -9.19
N ASP A 56 -0.31 -2.82 -8.44
CA ASP A 56 -0.58 -3.08 -7.03
C ASP A 56 -1.95 -3.76 -6.91
N GLY A 57 -1.96 -5.09 -6.73
CA GLY A 57 -3.17 -5.92 -6.86
C GLY A 57 -4.05 -6.04 -5.62
N CYS A 58 -3.65 -5.41 -4.51
CA CYS A 58 -4.42 -5.31 -3.26
C CYS A 58 -4.20 -3.91 -2.66
N ALA A 59 -4.37 -2.90 -3.51
CA ALA A 59 -3.76 -1.59 -3.30
C ALA A 59 -4.31 -0.83 -2.10
N ALA A 60 -5.57 -1.01 -1.73
CA ALA A 60 -6.18 -0.17 -0.72
C ALA A 60 -5.59 -0.46 0.67
N PRO A 61 -5.35 0.55 1.54
CA PRO A 61 -5.73 1.96 1.39
C PRO A 61 -4.69 2.83 0.65
N GLY A 62 -3.67 2.26 0.01
CA GLY A 62 -2.81 2.99 -0.95
C GLY A 62 -1.41 3.33 -0.47
N GLY A 63 -1.04 3.03 0.78
CA GLY A 63 0.25 3.47 1.33
C GLY A 63 1.47 2.96 0.55
N LYS A 64 1.44 1.72 0.04
CA LYS A 64 2.54 1.18 -0.76
C LYS A 64 2.55 1.74 -2.18
N ALA A 65 1.39 1.83 -2.84
CA ALA A 65 1.23 2.52 -4.12
C ALA A 65 1.77 3.97 -4.08
N MET A 66 1.43 4.75 -3.05
CA MET A 66 1.93 6.12 -2.90
C MET A 66 3.43 6.20 -2.64
N HIS A 67 3.96 5.27 -1.83
CA HIS A 67 5.41 5.21 -1.63
C HIS A 67 6.14 4.81 -2.93
N ALA A 68 5.59 3.88 -3.71
CA ALA A 68 6.11 3.53 -5.02
C ALA A 68 6.05 4.73 -5.97
N ALA A 69 4.95 5.47 -5.98
CA ALA A 69 4.81 6.71 -6.76
C ALA A 69 5.93 7.72 -6.46
N ALA A 70 6.26 7.90 -5.18
CA ALA A 70 7.35 8.78 -4.76
C ALA A 70 8.75 8.24 -5.16
N CYS A 71 8.93 6.92 -5.26
CA CYS A 71 10.15 6.29 -5.76
C CYS A 71 10.30 6.44 -7.28
N MET A 72 9.19 6.37 -8.02
CA MET A 72 9.11 6.54 -9.47
C MET A 72 9.17 8.00 -9.93
N GLU A 73 9.37 8.93 -8.99
CA GLU A 73 9.52 10.38 -9.22
C GLU A 73 8.33 10.99 -10.01
N GLY A 74 7.13 10.44 -9.83
CA GLY A 74 5.92 10.90 -10.52
C GLY A 74 5.89 10.57 -12.02
N THR A 75 6.66 9.58 -12.46
CA THR A 75 6.71 9.14 -13.86
C THR A 75 6.42 7.65 -14.00
N GLY A 76 5.73 7.26 -15.07
CA GLY A 76 5.28 5.87 -15.28
C GLY A 76 3.79 5.73 -15.01
N THR A 77 3.37 4.51 -14.63
CA THR A 77 1.96 4.18 -14.35
C THR A 77 1.87 3.19 -13.20
N ILE A 78 0.90 3.38 -12.30
CA ILE A 78 0.57 2.47 -11.22
C ILE A 78 -0.89 2.06 -11.37
N TYR A 79 -1.14 0.79 -11.69
CA TYR A 79 -2.47 0.19 -11.64
C TYR A 79 -2.77 -0.25 -10.21
N ALA A 80 -3.61 0.50 -9.50
CA ALA A 80 -4.04 0.23 -8.14
C ALA A 80 -5.40 -0.50 -8.15
N VAL A 81 -5.37 -1.82 -7.99
CA VAL A 81 -6.55 -2.68 -8.04
C VAL A 81 -6.91 -3.17 -6.64
N ASP A 82 -8.17 -3.06 -6.26
CA ASP A 82 -8.71 -3.65 -5.04
C ASP A 82 -10.21 -3.94 -5.24
N ARG A 83 -10.75 -4.89 -4.49
CA ARG A 83 -12.18 -5.26 -4.54
C ARG A 83 -13.08 -4.29 -3.77
N ASP A 84 -12.51 -3.47 -2.89
CA ASP A 84 -13.24 -2.57 -2.01
C ASP A 84 -13.18 -1.12 -2.51
N GLU A 85 -14.22 -0.71 -3.23
CA GLU A 85 -14.38 0.64 -3.79
C GLU A 85 -14.23 1.74 -2.73
N GLN A 86 -14.84 1.54 -1.55
CA GLN A 86 -14.80 2.53 -0.48
C GLN A 86 -13.39 2.71 0.08
N ARG A 87 -12.59 1.62 0.13
CA ARG A 87 -11.19 1.73 0.53
C ARG A 87 -10.33 2.35 -0.57
N LEU A 88 -10.68 2.15 -1.84
CA LEU A 88 -10.00 2.76 -2.99
C LEU A 88 -10.18 4.28 -3.07
N GLU A 89 -11.28 4.84 -2.56
CA GLU A 89 -11.43 6.30 -2.43
C GLU A 89 -10.23 6.93 -1.68
N ARG A 90 -9.66 6.21 -0.71
CA ARG A 90 -8.47 6.68 0.03
C ARG A 90 -7.22 6.71 -0.83
N VAL A 91 -7.10 5.81 -1.80
CA VAL A 91 -6.00 5.79 -2.77
C VAL A 91 -6.12 7.02 -3.67
N VAL A 92 -7.32 7.31 -4.16
CA VAL A 92 -7.61 8.50 -4.98
C VAL A 92 -7.26 9.78 -4.22
N THR A 93 -7.80 9.97 -3.01
CA THR A 93 -7.50 11.15 -2.19
C THR A 93 -6.00 11.28 -1.88
N ALA A 94 -5.31 10.18 -1.58
CA ALA A 94 -3.88 10.21 -1.31
C ALA A 94 -3.07 10.57 -2.58
N ALA A 95 -3.46 10.06 -3.74
CA ALA A 95 -2.83 10.37 -5.01
C ALA A 95 -3.00 11.85 -5.36
N GLU A 96 -4.19 12.41 -5.16
CA GLU A 96 -4.46 13.85 -5.34
C GLU A 96 -3.60 14.70 -4.41
N ALA A 97 -3.60 14.41 -3.11
CA ALA A 97 -2.82 15.17 -2.13
C ALA A 97 -1.32 15.11 -2.40
N GLN A 98 -0.80 14.00 -2.92
CA GLN A 98 0.62 13.78 -3.20
C GLN A 98 1.04 14.16 -4.63
N GLY A 99 0.11 14.66 -5.45
CA GLY A 99 0.40 15.04 -6.84
C GLY A 99 0.68 13.85 -7.77
N ALA A 100 0.15 12.67 -7.46
CA ALA A 100 0.35 11.43 -8.20
C ALA A 100 -0.88 11.00 -9.04
N SER A 101 -1.94 11.82 -9.12
CA SER A 101 -3.20 11.48 -9.80
C SER A 101 -3.04 11.05 -11.26
N GLU A 102 -2.09 11.64 -12.00
CA GLU A 102 -1.86 11.31 -13.41
C GLU A 102 -1.14 9.96 -13.61
N MET A 103 -0.51 9.42 -12.56
CA MET A 103 0.23 8.17 -12.60
C MET A 103 -0.57 7.00 -12.01
N VAL A 104 -1.51 7.27 -11.11
CA VAL A 104 -2.22 6.22 -10.35
C VAL A 104 -3.60 5.96 -10.97
N GLU A 105 -3.71 4.85 -11.69
CA GLU A 105 -4.97 4.37 -12.24
C GLU A 105 -5.64 3.42 -11.24
N VAL A 106 -6.79 3.82 -10.71
CA VAL A 106 -7.52 3.05 -9.71
C VAL A 106 -8.63 2.24 -10.38
N GLU A 107 -8.70 0.94 -10.08
CA GLU A 107 -9.75 0.06 -10.58
C GLU A 107 -10.35 -0.80 -9.46
N THR A 108 -11.67 -0.70 -9.30
CA THR A 108 -12.41 -1.58 -8.39
C THR A 108 -12.69 -2.91 -9.09
N ALA A 109 -11.95 -3.96 -8.74
CA ALA A 109 -12.14 -5.27 -9.32
C ALA A 109 -11.66 -6.39 -8.38
N ASP A 110 -12.19 -7.60 -8.59
CA ASP A 110 -11.52 -8.81 -8.11
C ASP A 110 -10.26 -9.03 -8.96
N LEU A 111 -9.09 -9.08 -8.31
CA LEU A 111 -7.81 -9.18 -9.00
C LEU A 111 -7.74 -10.40 -9.94
N ARG A 112 -8.35 -11.53 -9.56
CA ARG A 112 -8.34 -12.76 -10.38
C ARG A 112 -9.10 -12.53 -11.69
N ALA A 113 -10.26 -11.89 -11.60
CA ALA A 113 -11.08 -11.56 -12.76
C ALA A 113 -10.41 -10.49 -13.63
N TRP A 114 -9.79 -9.48 -13.00
CA TRP A 114 -9.06 -8.42 -13.67
C TRP A 114 -7.87 -8.98 -14.48
N ALA A 115 -7.06 -9.84 -13.85
CA ALA A 115 -5.92 -10.49 -14.49
C ALA A 115 -6.34 -11.47 -15.61
N ALA A 116 -7.50 -12.13 -15.47
CA ALA A 116 -8.04 -13.03 -16.49
C ALA A 116 -8.77 -12.30 -17.64
N GLY A 117 -8.84 -10.97 -17.61
CA GLY A 117 -9.47 -10.16 -18.63
C GLY A 117 -8.86 -10.36 -20.03
N PRO A 118 -9.52 -9.87 -21.10
CA PRO A 118 -9.08 -10.10 -22.48
C PRO A 118 -7.73 -9.44 -22.81
N LYS A 119 -7.31 -8.44 -22.02
CA LYS A 119 -6.04 -7.73 -22.18
C LYS A 119 -5.62 -7.05 -20.87
N PRO A 120 -5.22 -7.81 -19.83
CA PRO A 120 -4.69 -7.19 -18.62
C PRO A 120 -3.45 -6.37 -18.98
N PRO A 121 -3.22 -5.22 -18.33
CA PRO A 121 -1.99 -4.47 -18.54
C PRO A 121 -0.79 -5.31 -18.12
N GLN A 122 0.34 -5.09 -18.80
CA GLN A 122 1.60 -5.70 -18.42
C GLN A 122 2.35 -4.74 -17.52
N GLY A 123 2.78 -5.21 -16.35
CA GLY A 123 3.62 -4.46 -15.44
C GLY A 123 5.09 -4.88 -15.56
N ASP A 124 5.99 -3.91 -15.51
CA ASP A 124 7.41 -4.17 -15.25
C ASP A 124 7.59 -4.73 -13.83
N ARG A 125 6.70 -4.33 -12.91
CA ARG A 125 6.64 -4.82 -11.52
C ARG A 125 5.22 -5.12 -11.09
N VAL A 126 5.09 -6.11 -10.20
CA VAL A 126 3.82 -6.47 -9.57
C VAL A 126 4.02 -6.56 -8.07
N LEU A 127 3.18 -5.84 -7.32
CA LEU A 127 3.09 -5.87 -5.88
C LEU A 127 1.78 -6.54 -5.48
N LEU A 128 1.91 -7.62 -4.71
CA LEU A 128 0.77 -8.35 -4.14
C LEU A 128 0.86 -8.31 -2.60
N ASP A 129 0.36 -7.22 -2.02
CA ASP A 129 0.15 -7.11 -0.56
C ASP A 129 -1.17 -7.78 -0.16
N VAL A 130 -1.22 -9.09 -0.37
CA VAL A 130 -2.44 -9.90 -0.27
C VAL A 130 -3.07 -9.87 1.12
N PRO A 131 -4.41 -9.94 1.21
CA PRO A 131 -5.10 -10.04 2.49
C PRO A 131 -4.59 -11.25 3.28
N CYS A 132 -4.29 -11.03 4.56
CA CYS A 132 -3.79 -12.07 5.44
C CYS A 132 -4.54 -12.08 6.78
N THR A 133 -4.24 -13.09 7.60
CA THR A 133 -4.80 -13.22 8.95
C THR A 133 -4.48 -12.04 9.88
N GLY A 134 -3.44 -11.25 9.57
CA GLY A 134 -3.05 -10.07 10.34
C GLY A 134 -2.29 -10.40 11.64
N MET A 135 -1.73 -11.61 11.74
CA MET A 135 -0.97 -12.04 12.93
C MET A 135 0.30 -11.19 13.18
N GLY A 136 0.86 -10.55 12.15
CA GLY A 136 2.00 -9.65 12.29
C GLY A 136 1.70 -8.34 13.05
N VAL A 137 0.42 -7.96 13.18
CA VAL A 137 0.01 -6.68 13.79
C VAL A 137 -0.71 -6.84 15.13
N LEU A 138 -0.60 -8.00 15.78
CA LEU A 138 -1.29 -8.31 17.04
C LEU A 138 -0.96 -7.33 18.19
N ALA A 139 0.23 -6.74 18.20
CA ALA A 139 0.59 -5.72 19.19
C ALA A 139 -0.24 -4.43 19.03
N LYS A 140 -0.57 -4.06 17.78
CA LYS A 140 -1.38 -2.88 17.44
C LYS A 140 -2.88 -3.20 17.44
N ARG A 141 -3.24 -4.45 17.15
CA ARG A 141 -4.62 -4.93 17.03
C ARG A 141 -4.87 -6.16 17.92
N ALA A 142 -4.79 -5.97 19.23
CA ALA A 142 -4.88 -7.06 20.22
C ALA A 142 -6.15 -7.92 20.09
N GLY A 143 -7.27 -7.33 19.66
CA GLY A 143 -8.53 -8.06 19.44
C GLY A 143 -8.50 -9.12 18.34
N LEU A 144 -7.49 -9.13 17.47
CA LEU A 144 -7.32 -10.20 16.46
C LEU A 144 -6.95 -11.55 17.10
N ARG A 145 -6.33 -11.55 18.28
CA ARG A 145 -5.93 -12.79 18.99
C ARG A 145 -7.10 -13.72 19.30
N TRP A 146 -8.29 -13.14 19.48
CA TRP A 146 -9.49 -13.84 19.91
C TRP A 146 -10.49 -14.09 18.78
N ARG A 147 -10.22 -13.54 17.59
CA ARG A 147 -11.14 -13.57 16.43
C ARG A 147 -10.64 -14.45 15.30
N ARG A 148 -9.43 -15.01 15.41
CA ARG A 148 -8.84 -15.86 14.38
C ARG A 148 -8.91 -17.32 14.80
N SER A 149 -9.37 -18.17 13.90
CA SER A 149 -9.35 -19.63 13.99
C SER A 149 -8.24 -20.22 13.11
N MET A 150 -8.06 -21.53 13.18
CA MET A 150 -7.20 -22.26 12.23
C MET A 150 -7.83 -22.29 10.83
N GLU A 151 -9.16 -22.37 10.74
CA GLU A 151 -9.90 -22.33 9.47
C GLU A 151 -9.66 -20.99 8.74
N ASP A 152 -9.66 -19.86 9.46
CA ASP A 152 -9.30 -18.55 8.89
C ASP A 152 -7.89 -18.54 8.27
N LEU A 153 -6.96 -19.33 8.83
CA LEU A 153 -5.59 -19.40 8.31
C LEU A 153 -5.53 -20.20 7.02
N GLU A 154 -6.25 -21.32 6.95
CA GLU A 154 -6.35 -22.17 5.77
C GLU A 154 -7.05 -21.43 4.62
N GLU A 155 -8.20 -20.81 4.88
CA GLU A 155 -8.93 -20.00 3.89
C GLU A 155 -8.08 -18.84 3.34
N MET A 156 -7.29 -18.18 4.21
CA MET A 156 -6.39 -17.12 3.77
C MET A 156 -5.21 -17.65 2.96
N ALA A 157 -4.69 -18.84 3.26
CA ALA A 157 -3.63 -19.45 2.47
C ALA A 157 -4.12 -19.79 1.06
N GLU A 158 -5.29 -20.43 0.95
CA GLU A 158 -5.91 -20.74 -0.33
C GLU A 158 -6.17 -19.48 -1.17
N LEU A 159 -6.74 -18.43 -0.56
CA LEU A 159 -6.96 -17.16 -1.25
C LEU A 159 -5.65 -16.52 -1.74
N GLN A 160 -4.57 -16.61 -0.95
CA GLN A 160 -3.28 -16.04 -1.34
C GLN A 160 -2.66 -16.81 -2.50
N ASP A 161 -2.78 -18.13 -2.51
CA ASP A 161 -2.31 -18.98 -3.61
C ASP A 161 -3.07 -18.71 -4.91
N GLU A 162 -4.37 -18.40 -4.84
CA GLU A 162 -5.15 -18.02 -6.03
C GLU A 162 -4.81 -16.64 -6.60
N LEU A 163 -4.21 -15.76 -5.80
CA LEU A 163 -3.84 -14.40 -6.19
C LEU A 163 -2.42 -14.30 -6.78
N LEU A 164 -1.59 -15.33 -6.60
CA LEU A 164 -0.22 -15.44 -7.11
C LEU A 164 -0.19 -16.01 -8.53
#